data_AF-A0A536PV54-F1
#
_entry.id   AF-A0A536PV54-F1
#
_cell.length_a   1.000
_cell.length_b   1.000
_cell.length_c   1.000
_cell.angle_alpha   90.00
_cell.angle_beta   90.00
_cell.angle_gamma   90.00
#
_symmetry.space_group_name_H-M   'P 1'
#
loop_
_entity.id
_entity.type
_entity.pdbx_description
1 polymer ?
#
loop_
_entity_poly.entity_id
_entity_poly.type
_entity_poly.pdbx_seq_one_letter_code
_entity_poly.pdbx_strand_id
1 'polypeptide(L)' 'ATTDAVALYRQVIAVDPNYAAAHFNLGLLLRQLGQTAEAQTELATAQRLDPKLVAPSPSATPVRQASPTPTR' A
#
# COMPACT_ATOMS: atom_id res chain seq x y z
N ALA A 1 12.16 13.84 -14.80
CA ALA A 1 12.47 14.39 -13.48
C ALA A 1 11.61 13.69 -12.45
N THR A 2 12.19 12.78 -11.66
CA THR A 2 11.49 12.01 -10.62
C THR A 2 10.97 12.91 -9.50
N THR A 3 11.61 14.08 -9.33
CA THR A 3 11.28 15.12 -8.36
C THR A 3 9.94 15.80 -8.62
N ASP A 4 9.59 16.05 -9.89
CA ASP A 4 8.31 16.69 -10.25
C ASP A 4 7.12 15.75 -9.98
N ALA A 5 7.31 14.45 -10.19
CA ALA A 5 6.29 13.45 -9.92
C ALA A 5 5.99 13.33 -8.42
N VAL A 6 7.01 13.40 -7.56
CA VAL A 6 6.85 13.41 -6.09
C VAL A 6 6.01 14.61 -5.65
N ALA A 7 6.29 15.81 -6.18
CA ALA A 7 5.53 17.01 -5.86
C ALA A 7 4.06 16.91 -6.29
N LEU A 8 3.80 16.40 -7.49
CA LEU A 8 2.44 16.17 -8.00
C LEU A 8 1.66 15.19 -7.13
N TYR A 9 2.26 14.05 -6.74
CA TYR A 9 1.57 13.10 -5.88
C TYR A 9 1.30 13.65 -4.49
N ARG A 10 2.20 14.48 -3.93
CA ARG A 10 1.91 15.17 -2.66
C ARG A 10 0.76 16.16 -2.77
N GLN A 11 0.60 16.85 -3.91
CA GLN A 11 -0.57 17.69 -4.15
C GLN A 11 -1.85 16.85 -4.25
N VAL A 12 -1.81 15.70 -4.92
CA VAL A 12 -2.96 14.79 -4.98
C VAL A 12 -3.35 14.31 -3.58
N ILE A 13 -2.38 13.90 -2.76
CA ILE A 13 -2.61 13.48 -1.36
C ILE A 13 -3.14 14.64 -0.50
N ALA A 14 -2.73 15.88 -0.78
CA ALA A 14 -3.25 17.04 -0.07
C ALA A 14 -4.74 17.33 -0.42
N VAL A 15 -5.16 16.99 -1.64
CA VAL A 15 -6.57 17.12 -2.07
C VAL A 15 -7.40 15.93 -1.61
N ASP A 16 -6.87 14.71 -1.76
CA ASP A 16 -7.50 13.47 -1.33
C ASP A 16 -6.50 12.59 -0.56
N PRO A 17 -6.47 12.70 0.78
CA PRO A 17 -5.60 11.87 1.62
C PRO A 17 -5.94 10.39 1.61
N ASN A 18 -7.07 9.99 1.01
CA ASN A 18 -7.49 8.59 0.93
C ASN A 18 -7.23 7.99 -0.45
N TYR A 19 -6.55 8.72 -1.34
CA TYR A 19 -6.24 8.25 -2.68
C TYR A 19 -5.07 7.25 -2.68
N ALA A 20 -5.41 5.97 -2.47
CA ALA A 20 -4.46 4.87 -2.33
C ALA A 20 -3.42 4.78 -3.46
N ALA A 21 -3.81 5.06 -4.71
CA ALA A 21 -2.92 5.01 -5.86
C ALA A 21 -1.80 6.08 -5.81
N ALA A 22 -2.09 7.28 -5.29
CA ALA A 22 -1.04 8.30 -5.12
C ALA A 22 -0.05 7.91 -4.04
N HIS A 23 -0.52 7.39 -2.90
CA HIS A 23 0.36 6.85 -1.85
C HIS A 23 1.24 5.73 -2.40
N PHE A 24 0.70 4.83 -3.23
CA PHE A 24 1.48 3.76 -3.83
C PHE A 24 2.55 4.28 -4.79
N ASN A 25 2.18 5.14 -5.74
CA ASN A 25 3.08 5.67 -6.74
C ASN A 25 4.15 6.59 -6.12
N LEU A 26 3.78 7.39 -5.10
CA LEU A 26 4.72 8.18 -4.33
C LEU A 26 5.73 7.28 -3.61
N GLY A 27 5.27 6.21 -2.97
CA GLY A 27 6.13 5.23 -2.34
C GLY A 27 7.13 4.58 -3.30
N LEU A 28 6.69 4.20 -4.51
CA LEU A 28 7.59 3.66 -5.54
C LEU A 28 8.65 4.67 -5.99
N LEU A 29 8.27 5.93 -6.21
CA LEU A 29 9.20 7.00 -6.59
C LEU A 29 10.23 7.28 -5.48
N LEU A 30 9.78 7.33 -4.22
CA LEU A 30 10.65 7.51 -3.06
C LEU A 30 11.67 6.37 -2.93
N ARG A 31 11.30 5.11 -3.25
CA ARG A 31 12.26 3.99 -3.31
C ARG A 31 13.31 4.20 -4.39
N GLN A 32 12.93 4.69 -5.57
CA GLN A 32 13.85 4.99 -6.66
C GLN A 32 14.82 6.12 -6.29
N LEU A 33 14.40 7.05 -5.44
CA LEU A 33 15.21 8.13 -4.89
C LEU A 33 16.07 7.72 -3.69
N GLY A 34 15.96 6.49 -3.20
CA GLY A 34 16.67 5.99 -2.01
C GLY A 34 16.04 6.40 -0.68
N GLN A 35 14.91 7.10 -0.69
CA GLN A 35 14.15 7.52 0.49
C GLN A 35 13.29 6.37 1.03
N THR A 36 13.95 5.28 1.45
CA THR A 36 13.30 4.02 1.82
C THR A 36 12.32 4.16 2.99
N ALA A 37 12.63 5.02 3.97
CA ALA A 37 11.76 5.23 5.13
C ALA A 37 10.42 5.88 4.75
N GLU A 38 10.46 7.01 4.03
CA GLU A 38 9.25 7.69 3.53
C GLU A 38 8.47 6.77 2.59
N ALA A 39 9.16 6.03 1.72
CA ALA A 39 8.51 5.07 0.84
C ALA A 39 7.70 4.00 1.58
N GLN A 40 8.25 3.44 2.66
CA GLN A 40 7.54 2.43 3.45
C GLN A 40 6.28 2.99 4.10
N THR A 41 6.32 4.24 4.59
CA THR A 41 5.16 4.92 5.13
C THR A 41 4.07 5.08 4.07
N GLU A 42 4.41 5.57 2.89
CA GLU A 42 3.46 5.79 1.79
C GLU A 42 2.86 4.47 1.28
N LEU A 43 3.69 3.44 1.10
CA LEU A 43 3.21 2.10 0.69
C LEU A 43 2.31 1.45 1.76
N ALA A 44 2.61 1.63 3.05
CA ALA A 44 1.77 1.13 4.13
C ALA A 44 0.41 1.83 4.16
N THR A 45 0.37 3.15 3.93
CA THR A 45 -0.88 3.91 3.81
C THR A 45 -1.68 3.44 2.60
N ALA A 46 -1.05 3.27 1.44
CA ALA A 46 -1.70 2.73 0.25
C ALA A 46 -2.34 1.35 0.50
N GLN A 47 -1.63 0.45 1.19
CA GLN A 47 -2.13 -0.88 1.54
C GLN A 47 -3.31 -0.82 2.52
N ARG A 48 -3.31 0.14 3.45
CA ARG A 48 -4.42 0.33 4.40
C ARG A 48 -5.67 0.86 3.70
N LEU A 49 -5.49 1.77 2.73
CA LEU A 49 -6.59 2.38 1.97
C LEU A 49 -7.17 1.43 0.94
N ASP A 50 -6.31 0.79 0.15
CA ASP A 50 -6.70 -0.25 -0.80
C ASP A 50 -5.70 -1.43 -0.78
N PRO A 51 -6.01 -2.49 -0.02
CA PRO A 51 -5.14 -3.66 0.07
C PRO A 51 -5.07 -4.48 -1.22
N LYS A 52 -5.87 -4.17 -2.27
CA LYS A 52 -5.76 -4.81 -3.58
C LYS A 52 -4.72 -4.13 -4.49
N LEU A 53 -4.37 -2.89 -4.17
CA LEU A 53 -3.49 -2.04 -4.97
C LEU A 53 -2.02 -2.41 -4.75
N VAL A 54 -1.68 -2.76 -3.52
CA VAL A 54 -0.43 -3.44 -3.19
C VAL A 54 -0.69 -4.93 -3.40
N ALA A 55 0.05 -5.56 -4.33
CA ALA A 55 -0.17 -6.94 -4.75
C ALA A 55 -0.57 -7.84 -3.57
N PRO A 56 -1.56 -8.74 -3.74
CA PRO A 56 -1.95 -9.64 -2.66
C PRO A 56 -0.72 -10.47 -2.29
N SER A 57 -0.08 -10.14 -1.17
CA SER A 57 0.83 -11.07 -0.53
C SER A 57 0.01 -12.35 -0.32
N PRO A 58 0.45 -13.53 -0.81
CA PRO A 58 -0.29 -14.78 -0.65
C PRO A 58 -0.36 -15.27 0.82
N SER A 59 -0.34 -14.35 1.79
CA SER A 59 -0.27 -14.61 3.24
C SER A 59 -1.48 -14.10 4.00
N ALA A 60 -2.57 -13.72 3.32
CA ALA A 60 -3.86 -13.44 3.95
C ALA A 60 -4.78 -14.68 3.94
N THR A 61 -4.24 -15.86 4.24
CA THR A 61 -5.03 -16.95 4.81
C THR A 61 -4.93 -16.85 6.33
N PRO A 62 -5.94 -16.32 7.05
CA PRO A 62 -6.13 -16.78 8.41
C PRO A 62 -6.49 -18.25 8.27
N VAL A 63 -5.56 -19.13 8.61
CA VAL A 63 -5.78 -20.57 8.70
C VAL A 63 -6.81 -20.78 9.81
N ARG A 64 -8.10 -20.67 9.47
CA ARG A 64 -9.15 -21.07 10.38
C ARG A 64 -9.21 -22.59 10.28
N GLN A 65 -8.36 -23.25 11.06
CA GLN A 65 -8.49 -24.68 11.38
C GLN A 65 -9.89 -24.88 11.96
N ALA A 66 -10.83 -25.26 11.10
CA ALA A 66 -12.07 -25.85 11.52
C ALA A 66 -11.99 -27.31 11.07
N SER A 67 -11.42 -28.13 11.95
CA SER A 67 -11.63 -29.57 11.94
C SER A 67 -13.13 -29.81 11.79
N PRO A 68 -13.61 -30.64 10.84
CA PRO A 68 -15.01 -31.02 10.86
C PRO A 68 -15.25 -31.89 12.09
N THR A 69 -15.99 -31.35 13.06
CA THR A 69 -16.56 -32.13 14.16
C THR A 69 -17.43 -33.23 13.55
N PRO A 70 -17.24 -34.52 13.89
CA PRO A 70 -18.11 -35.57 13.39
C PRO A 70 -19.50 -35.37 14.01
N THR A 71 -20.52 -35.28 13.17
CA THR A 71 -21.92 -35.23 13.61
C THR A 71 -22.44 -36.66 13.69
N ARG A 72 -22.65 -37.11 14.93
CA ARG A 72 -23.46 -38.24 15.42
C ARG A 72 -23.11 -39.66 14.98
#